data_AF-A0A920IN58-F1
#
_entry.id   AF-A0A920IN58-F1
#
_cell.length_a   1.000
_cell.length_b   1.000
_cell.length_c   1.000
_cell.angle_alpha   90.00
_cell.angle_beta   90.00
_cell.angle_gamma   90.00
#
_symmetry.space_group_name_H-M   'P 1'
#
loop_
_entity.id
_entity.type
_entity.pdbx_description
1 polymer ?
#
loop_
_entity_poly.entity_id
_entity_poly.type
_entity_poly.pdbx_seq_one_letter_code
_entity_poly.pdbx_strand_id
1 'polypeptide(L)'
;MVQGGVQSVSRTIFSRLIPQEKATEFFGFYNLIGKSAVVIGPALVGWMAYLFNNPKAGIVSLLILFIPGIVILFYVPKKSLLRD
;
A
#
# COMPACT_ATOMS: atom_id res chain seq x y z
N MET A 1 4.25 -16.52 -1.98
CA MET A 1 2.83 -16.93 -2.08
C MET A 1 1.87 -16.09 -1.23
N VAL A 2 2.32 -15.35 -0.20
CA VAL A 2 1.42 -14.55 0.66
C VAL A 2 1.06 -13.17 0.06
N GLN A 3 1.94 -12.58 -0.74
CA GLN A 3 1.72 -11.25 -1.35
C GLN A 3 0.53 -11.23 -2.33
N GLY A 4 0.28 -12.34 -3.06
CA GLY A 4 -0.82 -12.43 -4.02
C GLY A 4 -2.21 -12.37 -3.35
N GLY A 5 -2.36 -12.95 -2.15
CA GLY A 5 -3.61 -12.90 -1.40
C GLY A 5 -3.93 -11.49 -0.87
N VAL A 6 -2.92 -10.78 -0.38
CA VAL A 6 -3.09 -9.38 0.06
C VAL A 6 -3.43 -8.48 -1.13
N GLN A 7 -2.75 -8.68 -2.27
CA GLN A 7 -3.01 -7.89 -3.48
C GLN A 7 -4.40 -8.16 -4.08
N SER A 8 -4.88 -9.41 -4.07
CA SER A 8 -6.22 -9.74 -4.56
C SER A 8 -7.31 -9.13 -3.65
N VAL A 9 -7.18 -9.26 -2.33
CA VAL A 9 -8.11 -8.67 -1.36
C VAL A 9 -8.15 -7.14 -1.48
N SER A 10 -6.99 -6.48 -1.57
CA SER A 10 -6.90 -5.03 -1.79
C SER A 10 -7.67 -4.59 -3.04
N ARG A 11 -7.46 -5.30 -4.17
CA ARG A 11 -8.12 -4.99 -5.43
C ARG A 11 -9.64 -5.19 -5.37
N THR A 12 -10.11 -6.26 -4.73
CA THR A 12 -11.55 -6.55 -4.58
C THR A 12 -12.24 -5.54 -3.67
N ILE A 13 -11.61 -5.12 -2.57
CA ILE A 13 -12.16 -4.07 -1.70
C ILE A 13 -12.23 -2.75 -2.47
N PHE A 14 -11.16 -2.39 -3.18
CA PHE A 14 -11.11 -1.17 -3.99
C PHE A 14 -12.19 -1.16 -5.09
N SER A 15 -12.41 -2.28 -5.79
CA SER A 15 -13.44 -2.36 -6.84
C SER A 15 -14.86 -2.15 -6.32
N ARG A 16 -15.13 -2.48 -5.05
CA ARG A 16 -16.44 -2.26 -4.41
C ARG A 16 -16.64 -0.82 -3.92
N LEU A 17 -15.56 -0.07 -3.72
CA LEU A 17 -15.60 1.29 -3.17
C LEU A 17 -15.74 2.37 -4.25
N ILE A 18 -15.19 2.14 -5.44
CA ILE A 18 -15.11 3.14 -6.51
C ILE A 18 -16.43 3.24 -7.30
N PRO A 19 -16.81 4.45 -7.76
CA PRO A 19 -17.98 4.63 -8.63
C PRO A 19 -17.75 3.98 -10.01
N GLN A 20 -18.74 3.24 -10.50
CA GLN A 20 -18.64 2.44 -11.73
C GLN A 20 -18.35 3.29 -12.98
N GLU A 21 -18.98 4.47 -13.07
CA GLU A 21 -18.83 5.41 -14.19
C GLU A 21 -17.40 5.94 -14.34
N LYS A 22 -16.59 5.85 -13.28
CA LYS A 22 -15.22 6.37 -13.21
C LYS A 22 -14.20 5.28 -12.88
N ALA A 23 -14.59 4.01 -12.94
CA ALA A 23 -13.75 2.89 -12.51
C ALA A 23 -12.37 2.88 -13.16
N THR A 24 -12.28 3.18 -14.46
CA THR A 24 -11.02 3.25 -15.21
C THR A 24 -10.07 4.32 -14.67
N GLU A 25 -10.56 5.50 -14.30
CA GLU A 25 -9.73 6.57 -13.75
C GLU A 25 -9.18 6.18 -12.37
N PHE A 26 -10.05 5.66 -11.49
CA PHE A 26 -9.65 5.20 -10.15
C PHE A 26 -8.67 4.02 -10.20
N PHE A 27 -8.88 3.03 -11.08
CA PHE A 27 -7.92 1.95 -11.29
C PHE A 27 -6.61 2.44 -11.93
N GLY A 28 -6.66 3.48 -12.77
CA GLY A 28 -5.49 4.17 -13.27
C GLY A 28 -4.63 4.75 -12.14
N PHE A 29 -5.25 5.46 -11.20
CA PHE A 29 -4.56 5.96 -10.00
C PHE A 29 -4.04 4.84 -9.10
N TYR A 30 -4.83 3.79 -8.85
CA TYR A 30 -4.39 2.62 -8.08
C TYR A 30 -3.12 1.99 -8.67
N ASN A 31 -3.07 1.83 -9.99
CA ASN A 31 -1.91 1.28 -10.70
C ASN A 31 -0.71 2.24 -10.68
N LEU A 32 -0.94 3.55 -10.82
CA LEU A 32 0.11 4.56 -10.72
C LEU A 32 0.78 4.51 -9.35
N ILE A 33 0.00 4.55 -8.26
CA ILE A 33 0.52 4.48 -6.89
C ILE A 33 1.30 3.18 -6.67
N GLY A 34 0.73 2.04 -7.10
CA GLY A 34 1.39 0.74 -6.98
C GLY A 34 2.74 0.67 -7.71
N LYS A 35 2.83 1.25 -8.91
CA LYS A 35 4.09 1.32 -9.67
C LYS A 35 5.09 2.29 -9.06
N SER A 36 4.65 3.43 -8.56
CA SER A 36 5.52 4.40 -7.87
C SER A 36 6.17 3.80 -6.63
N ALA A 37 5.47 2.91 -5.91
CA ALA A 37 6.01 2.23 -4.74
C ALA A 37 7.25 1.35 -5.06
N VAL A 38 7.39 0.86 -6.30
CA VAL A 38 8.56 0.09 -6.75
C VAL A 38 9.83 0.96 -6.79
N VAL A 39 9.68 2.28 -6.96
CA VAL A 39 10.80 3.23 -6.93
C VAL A 39 11.05 3.73 -5.50
N ILE A 40 9.97 4.11 -4.80
CA ILE A 40 10.07 4.70 -3.46
C ILE A 40 10.59 3.69 -2.43
N GLY A 41 10.15 2.43 -2.49
CA GLY A 41 10.55 1.39 -1.53
C GLY A 41 12.07 1.16 -1.49
N PRO A 42 12.71 0.80 -2.61
CA PRO A 42 14.17 0.64 -2.68
C PRO A 42 14.93 1.93 -2.36
N ALA A 43 14.43 3.08 -2.81
CA ALA A 43 15.06 4.37 -2.49
C ALA A 43 15.09 4.62 -0.97
N LEU A 44 13.99 4.34 -0.26
CA LEU A 44 13.93 4.48 1.19
C LEU A 44 14.81 3.46 1.92
N VAL A 45 14.83 2.21 1.47
CA VAL A 45 15.73 1.17 2.01
C VAL A 45 17.19 1.59 1.88
N GLY A 46 17.59 2.07 0.69
CA GLY A 46 18.93 2.56 0.41
C GLY A 46 19.29 3.79 1.26
N TRP A 47 18.35 4.72 1.41
CA TRP A 47 18.54 5.90 2.25
C TRP A 47 18.77 5.55 3.72
N MET A 48 18.00 4.61 4.26
CA MET A 48 18.18 4.12 5.63
C MET A 48 19.51 3.38 5.80
N ALA A 49 19.88 2.51 4.86
CA ALA A 49 21.17 1.82 4.89
C ALA A 49 22.36 2.80 4.86
N TYR A 50 22.25 3.87 4.06
CA TYR A 50 23.26 4.93 3.98
C TYR A 50 23.37 5.73 5.28
N LEU A 51 22.25 6.18 5.83
CA LEU A 51 22.21 7.02 7.04
C LEU A 51 22.81 6.32 8.26
N PHE A 52 22.51 5.03 8.44
CA PHE A 52 23.01 4.24 9.57
C PHE A 52 24.34 3.54 9.30
N ASN A 53 24.92 3.74 8.10
CA ASN A 53 26.14 3.07 7.63
C ASN A 53 26.09 1.54 7.80
N ASN A 54 24.89 0.96 7.75
CA ASN A 54 24.64 -0.45 8.04
C ASN A 54 23.55 -0.97 7.10
N PRO A 55 23.86 -1.94 6.21
CA PRO A 55 22.89 -2.52 5.30
C PRO A 55 21.64 -3.08 5.99
N LYS A 56 21.79 -3.60 7.23
CA LYS A 56 20.67 -4.16 8.01
C LYS A 56 19.69 -3.09 8.47
N ALA A 57 20.13 -1.84 8.62
CA ALA A 57 19.26 -0.73 8.99
C ALA A 57 18.20 -0.42 7.91
N GLY A 58 18.38 -0.91 6.68
CA GLY A 58 17.36 -0.85 5.63
C GLY A 58 16.01 -1.45 6.06
N ILE A 59 15.99 -2.41 6.99
CA ILE A 59 14.74 -3.02 7.48
C ILE A 59 13.86 -2.05 8.27
N VAL A 60 14.44 -0.98 8.82
CA VAL A 60 13.69 0.09 9.53
C VAL A 60 12.72 0.80 8.58
N SER A 61 13.03 0.85 7.28
CA SER A 61 12.13 1.41 6.27
C SER A 61 10.79 0.67 6.21
N LEU A 62 10.74 -0.63 6.52
CA LEU A 62 9.49 -1.39 6.59
C LEU A 62 8.59 -0.86 7.68
N LEU A 63 9.13 -0.53 8.86
CA LEU A 63 8.35 0.05 9.96
C LEU A 63 7.78 1.41 9.55
N ILE A 64 8.60 2.24 8.90
CA ILE A 64 8.18 3.56 8.41
C ILE A 64 7.06 3.45 7.38
N LEU A 65 7.07 2.43 6.51
CA LEU A 65 6.04 2.22 5.50
C LEU A 65 4.78 1.53 6.05
N PHE A 66 4.92 0.56 6.96
CA PHE A 66 3.80 -0.23 7.48
C PHE A 66 3.04 0.48 8.60
N ILE A 67 3.71 1.17 9.53
CA ILE A 67 3.05 1.78 10.70
C ILE A 67 1.97 2.78 10.25
N PRO A 68 2.25 3.76 9.36
CA PRO A 68 1.23 4.70 8.92
C PRO A 68 0.08 4.01 8.18
N GLY A 69 0.39 3.01 7.34
CA GLY A 69 -0.63 2.25 6.61
C GLY A 69 -1.57 1.48 7.55
N ILE A 70 -1.03 0.87 8.59
CA ILE A 70 -1.81 0.17 9.62
C ILE A 70 -2.65 1.17 10.43
N VAL A 71 -2.07 2.30 10.83
CA VAL A 71 -2.80 3.36 11.56
C VAL A 71 -3.97 3.85 10.74
N ILE A 72 -3.78 4.16 9.45
CA ILE A 72 -4.85 4.59 8.54
C ILE A 72 -5.94 3.52 8.44
N LEU A 73 -5.56 2.24 8.34
CA LEU A 73 -6.52 1.14 8.24
C LEU A 73 -7.43 1.06 9.47
N PHE A 74 -6.94 1.36 10.67
CA PHE A 74 -7.77 1.40 11.88
C PHE A 74 -8.82 2.51 11.87
N TYR A 75 -8.62 3.58 11.11
CA TYR A 75 -9.62 4.65 10.95
C TYR A 75 -10.73 4.31 9.96
N VAL A 76 -10.57 3.27 9.14
CA VAL A 76 -11.56 2.91 8.11
C VAL A 76 -12.80 2.27 8.77
N PRO A 77 -13.99 2.88 8.64
CA PRO A 77 -15.21 2.34 9.25
C PRO A 77 -15.64 1.03 8.57
N LYS A 78 -15.91 -0.01 9.37
CA LYS A 78 -16.33 -1.34 8.87
C LYS A 78 -17.70 -1.35 8.15
N LYS A 79 -18.51 -0.30 8.30
CA LYS A 79 -19.91 -0.26 7.84
C LYS A 79 -20.06 -0.28 6.31
N SER A 80 -19.05 0.13 5.55
CA SER A 80 -19.07 0.10 4.08
C SER A 80 -18.88 -1.31 3.47
N LEU A 81 -18.47 -2.29 4.27
CA LEU A 81 -18.15 -3.66 3.83
C LEU A 81 -19.31 -4.66 4.00
N LEU A 82 -20.41 -4.25 4.65
CA LEU A 82 -21.58 -5.08 5.02
C LEU A 82 -22.86 -4.72 4.25
N ARG A 83 -22.74 -4.13 3.06
CA ARG A 83 -23.87 -4.07 2.11
C ARG A 83 -23.97 -5.43 1.43
N ASP A 84 -24.61 -6.37 2.11
CA ASP A 84 -25.38 -7.42 1.46
C ASP A 84 -26.72 -6.83 1.00
#